data_AF-A0A1E7YQI2-F1
#
_entry.id   AF-A0A1E7YQI2-F1
#
_cell.length_a   1.000
_cell.length_b   1.000
_cell.length_c   1.000
_cell.angle_alpha   90.00
_cell.angle_beta   90.00
_cell.angle_gamma   90.00
#
_symmetry.space_group_name_H-M   'P 1'
#
loop_
_entity.id
_entity.type
_entity.pdbx_description
1 polymer ?
#
loop_
_entity_poly.entity_id
_entity_poly.type
_entity_poly.pdbx_seq_one_letter_code
_entity_poly.pdbx_strand_id
1 'polypeptide(L)'
;MRANPRAATVVLVLSGVLLAGCAQMPEGTANSTLAQQNLREASQLLRKQHELDLATDAVANKLDHIQHVINRRIRDHQPLIHRDKMTHSVSVILPDTPCQTQVVHPGDTLSSLAAKYQVTVADLMRWNGITNPNLVRIGQKLQVTACHKKG
;
A
#
# COMPACT_ATOMS: atom_id res chain seq x y z
N MET A 1 19.30 9.90 9.46
CA MET A 1 18.95 10.30 10.83
C MET A 1 17.79 11.26 10.74
N ARG A 2 16.55 10.77 10.90
CA ARG A 2 15.34 11.60 10.82
C ARG A 2 14.98 11.97 12.26
N ALA A 3 15.28 13.21 12.66
CA ALA A 3 15.00 13.67 14.02
C ALA A 3 13.49 13.59 14.29
N ASN A 4 13.11 12.93 15.39
CA ASN A 4 11.72 12.82 15.82
C ASN A 4 11.23 14.20 16.28
N PRO A 5 10.25 14.83 15.60
CA PRO A 5 9.81 16.19 15.92
C PRO A 5 9.20 16.29 17.33
N ARG A 6 8.73 15.17 17.90
CA ARG A 6 8.19 15.12 19.26
C ARG A 6 9.28 15.24 20.32
N ALA A 7 10.47 14.70 20.07
CA ALA A 7 11.62 14.83 20.98
C ALA A 7 12.14 16.27 21.02
N ALA A 8 12.18 16.95 19.87
CA ALA A 8 12.60 18.36 19.78
C ALA A 8 11.67 19.30 20.57
N THR A 9 10.35 19.06 20.53
CA THR A 9 9.37 19.85 21.27
C THR A 9 9.51 19.68 22.79
N VAL A 10 9.78 18.45 23.26
CA VAL A 10 9.96 18.17 24.71
C VAL A 10 11.23 18.84 25.24
N VAL A 11 12.34 18.81 24.49
CA VAL A 11 13.61 19.46 24.88
C VAL A 11 13.48 20.98 24.98
N LEU A 12 12.70 21.61 24.07
CA LEU A 12 12.44 23.06 24.11
C LEU A 12 11.58 23.46 25.32
N VAL A 13 10.55 22.67 25.63
CA VAL A 13 9.68 22.93 26.78
C VAL A 13 10.46 22.79 28.10
N LEU A 14 11.29 21.74 28.26
CA LEU A 14 12.13 21.59 29.45
C LEU A 14 13.21 22.68 29.59
N SER A 15 13.84 23.09 28.49
CA SER A 15 14.84 24.17 28.50
C SER A 15 14.22 25.51 28.95
N GLY A 16 13.00 25.81 28.51
CA GLY A 16 12.27 27.01 28.91
C GLY A 16 11.89 27.02 30.40
N VAL A 17 11.51 25.87 30.96
CA VAL A 17 11.18 25.73 32.39
C VAL A 17 12.41 25.88 33.28
N LEU A 18 13.58 25.38 32.84
CA LEU A 18 14.83 25.49 33.60
C LEU A 18 15.35 26.93 33.70
N LEU A 19 15.24 27.71 32.62
CA LEU A 19 15.70 29.11 32.57
C LEU A 19 14.84 30.05 33.45
N ALA A 20 13.55 29.76 33.61
CA ALA A 20 12.66 30.57 34.44
C ALA A 20 12.85 30.34 35.96
N GLY A 21 13.39 29.18 36.37
CA GLY A 21 13.55 28.81 37.78
C GLY A 21 14.79 29.38 38.49
N CYS A 22 15.77 29.92 37.75
CA CYS A 22 17.05 30.35 38.34
C CYS A 22 17.09 31.82 38.80
N ALA A 23 16.06 32.63 38.52
CA ALA A 23 16.15 34.08 38.71
C ALA A 23 15.77 34.60 40.11
N GLN A 24 15.29 33.77 41.05
CA GLN A 24 14.82 34.29 42.35
C GLN A 24 14.89 33.24 43.48
N MET A 25 15.99 33.17 44.24
CA MET A 25 15.99 32.52 45.56
C MET A 25 16.91 33.24 46.57
N PRO A 26 16.39 33.72 47.72
CA PRO A 26 17.21 34.17 48.85
C PRO A 26 17.67 32.97 49.70
N GLU A 27 18.91 33.07 50.19
CA GLU A 27 19.62 32.05 50.97
C GLU A 27 18.93 31.76 52.32
N GLY A 28 18.39 30.54 52.48
CA GLY A 28 17.79 30.05 53.73
C GLY A 28 17.99 28.52 53.87
N THR A 29 18.76 28.11 54.88
CA THR A 29 19.57 26.89 54.99
C THR A 29 18.85 25.58 55.36
N ALA A 30 17.61 25.36 54.92
CA ALA A 30 16.95 24.04 55.01
C ALA A 30 16.18 23.69 53.73
N ASN A 31 15.58 24.71 53.09
CA ASN A 31 14.91 24.57 51.81
C ASN A 31 15.89 24.44 50.63
N SER A 32 17.13 24.93 50.79
CA SER A 32 18.17 24.82 49.76
C SER A 32 18.66 23.38 49.56
N THR A 33 18.77 22.59 50.64
CA THR A 33 19.23 21.19 50.57
C THR A 33 18.19 20.28 49.90
N LEU A 34 16.90 20.47 50.25
CA LEU A 34 15.81 19.73 49.62
C LEU A 34 15.64 20.16 48.15
N ALA A 35 15.75 21.45 47.85
CA ALA A 35 15.72 21.93 46.46
C ALA A 35 16.90 21.36 45.63
N GLN A 36 18.09 21.28 46.21
CA GLN A 36 19.25 20.65 45.57
C GLN A 36 19.06 19.13 45.39
N GLN A 37 18.43 18.43 46.34
CA GLN A 37 18.08 17.02 46.21
C GLN A 37 17.06 16.80 45.10
N ASN A 38 15.96 17.55 45.09
CA ASN A 38 14.93 17.50 44.05
C ASN A 38 15.54 17.77 42.66
N LEU A 39 16.47 18.72 42.56
CA LEU A 39 17.16 19.03 41.31
C LEU A 39 18.06 17.86 40.84
N ARG A 40 18.76 17.20 41.78
CA ARG A 40 19.57 16.01 41.48
C ARG A 40 18.69 14.85 41.02
N GLU A 41 17.59 14.57 41.71
CA GLU A 41 16.63 13.53 41.34
C GLU A 41 16.02 13.80 39.96
N ALA A 42 15.59 15.04 39.69
CA ALA A 42 15.09 15.44 38.37
C ALA A 42 16.13 15.23 37.26
N SER A 43 17.40 15.56 37.53
CA SER A 43 18.48 15.35 36.56
C SER A 43 18.76 13.86 36.28
N GLN A 44 18.59 12.98 37.29
CA GLN A 44 18.72 11.54 37.13
C GLN A 44 17.54 10.95 36.35
N LEU A 45 16.32 11.40 36.63
CA LEU A 45 15.12 10.99 35.88
C LEU A 45 15.22 11.39 34.41
N LEU A 46 15.72 12.60 34.12
CA LEU A 46 15.94 13.05 32.75
C LEU A 46 16.94 12.18 31.99
N ARG A 47 18.02 11.73 32.64
CA ARG A 47 18.98 10.79 32.03
C ARG A 47 18.34 9.43 31.74
N LYS A 48 17.55 8.90 32.68
CA LYS A 48 16.80 7.64 32.47
C LYS A 48 15.78 7.77 31.33
N GLN A 49 15.13 8.93 31.21
CA GLN A 49 14.22 9.21 30.09
C GLN A 49 14.96 9.21 28.75
N HIS A 50 16.14 9.85 28.70
CA HIS A 50 16.98 9.84 27.50
C HIS A 50 17.44 8.43 27.11
N GLU A 51 17.79 7.57 28.07
CA GLU A 51 18.10 6.16 27.80
C GLU A 51 16.90 5.39 27.24
N LEU A 52 15.69 5.68 27.74
CA LEU A 52 14.46 5.08 27.23
C LEU A 52 14.17 5.53 25.79
N ASP A 53 14.43 6.80 25.47
CA ASP A 53 14.28 7.33 24.11
C ASP A 53 15.26 6.65 23.14
N LEU A 54 16.53 6.49 23.53
CA LEU A 54 17.54 5.76 22.74
C LEU A 54 17.14 4.29 22.51
N ALA A 55 16.57 3.63 23.52
CA ALA A 55 16.06 2.26 23.39
C ALA A 55 14.87 2.20 22.42
N THR A 56 13.99 3.22 22.44
CA THR A 56 12.84 3.32 21.54
C THR A 56 13.29 3.48 20.08
N ASP A 57 14.30 4.32 19.81
CA ASP A 57 14.88 4.49 18.48
C ASP A 57 15.54 3.19 17.97
N ALA A 58 16.19 2.43 18.85
CA ALA A 58 16.77 1.14 18.48
C ALA A 58 15.70 0.11 18.07
N VAL A 59 14.54 0.11 18.74
CA VAL A 59 13.40 -0.73 18.37
C VAL A 59 12.81 -0.29 17.03
N ALA A 60 12.65 1.00 16.80
CA ALA A 60 12.16 1.54 15.52
C ALA A 60 13.07 1.14 14.35
N ASN A 61 14.39 1.22 14.52
CA ASN A 61 15.36 0.79 13.50
C ASN A 61 15.27 -0.71 13.20
N LYS A 62 15.06 -1.55 14.21
CA LYS A 62 14.85 -3.00 14.01
C LYS A 62 13.56 -3.27 13.25
N LEU A 63 12.50 -2.52 13.55
CA LEU A 63 11.22 -2.64 12.86
C LEU A 63 11.34 -2.23 11.38
N ASP A 64 12.02 -1.13 11.09
CA ASP A 64 12.30 -0.69 9.70
C ASP A 64 13.14 -1.73 8.94
N HIS A 65 14.12 -2.35 9.60
CA HIS A 65 14.89 -3.42 8.99
C HIS A 65 14.02 -4.64 8.64
N ILE A 66 13.17 -5.09 9.57
CA ILE A 66 12.25 -6.21 9.34
C ILE A 66 11.28 -5.87 8.20
N GLN A 67 10.70 -4.67 8.21
CA GLN A 67 9.79 -4.23 7.15
C GLN A 67 10.48 -4.19 5.79
N HIS A 68 11.74 -3.73 5.73
CA HIS A 68 12.54 -3.74 4.51
C HIS A 68 12.85 -5.15 4.02
N VAL A 69 13.17 -6.09 4.92
CA VAL A 69 13.43 -7.50 4.58
C VAL A 69 12.15 -8.16 4.04
N ILE A 70 11.00 -7.94 4.69
CA ILE A 70 9.70 -8.44 4.22
C ILE A 70 9.39 -7.88 2.84
N ASN A 71 9.50 -6.56 2.65
CA ASN A 71 9.20 -5.92 1.37
C ASN A 71 10.18 -6.36 0.26
N ARG A 72 11.47 -6.57 0.60
CA ARG A 72 12.45 -7.12 -0.33
C ARG A 72 12.07 -8.56 -0.72
N ARG A 73 11.73 -9.41 0.26
CA ARG A 73 11.35 -10.79 0.00
C ARG A 73 10.09 -10.87 -0.86
N ILE A 74 9.08 -10.03 -0.63
CA ILE A 74 7.87 -9.95 -1.47
C ILE A 74 8.20 -9.53 -2.90
N ARG A 75 9.15 -8.60 -3.11
CA ARG A 75 9.56 -8.18 -4.47
C ARG A 75 10.36 -9.26 -5.19
N ASP A 76 11.33 -9.87 -4.50
CA ASP A 76 12.19 -10.90 -5.06
C ASP A 76 11.44 -12.23 -5.20
N HIS A 77 10.40 -12.44 -4.39
CA HIS A 77 9.39 -13.47 -4.59
C HIS A 77 8.39 -12.94 -5.59
N GLN A 78 8.80 -12.99 -6.86
CA GLN A 78 7.83 -13.04 -7.93
C GLN A 78 6.78 -14.08 -7.52
N PRO A 79 5.52 -13.69 -7.23
CA PRO A 79 4.50 -14.70 -7.14
C PRO A 79 4.55 -15.38 -8.51
N LEU A 80 4.84 -16.68 -8.55
CA LEU A 80 4.75 -17.49 -9.77
C LEU A 80 3.29 -17.63 -10.25
N ILE A 81 2.45 -16.67 -9.89
CA ILE A 81 1.19 -16.38 -10.54
C ILE A 81 1.50 -15.35 -11.63
N HIS A 82 2.11 -15.83 -12.71
CA HIS A 82 1.86 -15.18 -14.00
C HIS A 82 0.36 -15.26 -14.23
N ARG A 83 -0.31 -14.09 -14.18
CA ARG A 83 -1.74 -13.95 -14.46
C ARG A 83 -2.14 -14.63 -15.77
N ASP A 84 -1.20 -14.78 -16.71
CA ASP A 84 -1.34 -15.52 -17.96
C ASP A 84 -1.57 -17.03 -17.81
N LYS A 85 -1.42 -17.63 -16.61
CA LYS A 85 -1.76 -19.05 -16.36
C LYS A 85 -3.05 -19.25 -15.56
N MET A 86 -3.65 -18.18 -15.05
CA MET A 86 -4.96 -18.18 -14.40
C MET A 86 -6.06 -17.62 -15.31
N THR A 87 -5.99 -17.95 -16.61
CA THR A 87 -7.17 -18.02 -17.47
C THR A 87 -7.75 -19.43 -17.48
N HIS A 88 -7.67 -20.14 -16.36
CA HIS A 88 -8.79 -21.01 -16.01
C HIS A 88 -9.81 -20.08 -15.38
N SER A 89 -10.62 -19.47 -16.24
CA SER A 89 -11.85 -18.82 -15.85
C SER A 89 -12.48 -19.64 -14.74
N VAL A 90 -12.50 -19.09 -13.52
CA VAL A 90 -13.49 -19.53 -12.54
C VAL A 90 -14.81 -19.17 -13.20
N SER A 91 -15.39 -20.13 -13.91
CA SER A 91 -16.75 -20.05 -14.40
C SER A 91 -17.60 -20.02 -13.14
N VAL A 92 -17.88 -18.81 -12.66
CA VAL A 92 -19.11 -18.58 -11.93
C VAL A 92 -20.18 -19.06 -12.90
N ILE A 93 -20.74 -20.24 -12.63
CA ILE A 93 -21.87 -20.78 -13.40
C ILE A 93 -23.04 -19.86 -13.07
N LEU A 94 -23.09 -18.72 -13.74
CA LEU A 94 -24.28 -17.91 -13.85
C LEU A 94 -25.16 -18.63 -14.89
N PRO A 95 -26.38 -19.02 -14.53
CA PRO A 95 -27.25 -19.79 -15.42
C PRO A 95 -27.49 -18.98 -16.70
N ASP A 96 -27.19 -19.62 -17.83
CA ASP A 96 -27.62 -19.23 -19.17
C ASP A 96 -27.31 -17.77 -19.57
N THR A 97 -26.02 -17.44 -19.70
CA THR A 97 -25.63 -16.20 -20.40
C THR A 97 -26.16 -16.27 -21.83
N PRO A 98 -27.10 -15.39 -22.25
CA PRO A 98 -27.68 -15.45 -23.58
C PRO A 98 -26.59 -15.15 -24.62
N CYS A 99 -26.57 -15.90 -25.73
CA CYS A 99 -25.65 -15.62 -26.84
C CYS A 99 -25.91 -14.21 -27.38
N GLN A 100 -25.04 -13.26 -27.08
CA GLN A 100 -25.12 -11.92 -27.64
C GLN A 100 -24.38 -11.85 -28.98
N THR A 101 -25.07 -11.32 -29.98
CA THR A 101 -24.52 -11.02 -31.32
C THR A 101 -24.57 -9.52 -31.60
N GLN A 102 -23.49 -8.97 -32.14
CA GLN A 102 -23.36 -7.56 -32.51
C GLN A 102 -23.16 -7.45 -34.02
N VAL A 103 -23.83 -6.47 -34.66
CA VAL A 103 -23.55 -6.10 -36.06
C VAL A 103 -22.32 -5.19 -36.07
N VAL A 104 -21.36 -5.48 -36.94
CA VAL A 104 -20.16 -4.67 -37.13
C VAL A 104 -20.54 -3.35 -37.80
N HIS A 105 -20.25 -2.23 -37.14
CA HIS A 105 -20.45 -0.88 -37.69
C HIS A 105 -19.17 -0.34 -38.34
N PRO A 106 -19.24 0.71 -39.18
CA PRO A 106 -18.05 1.37 -39.70
C PRO A 106 -17.11 1.80 -38.57
N GLY A 107 -15.85 1.36 -38.61
CA GLY A 107 -14.84 1.64 -37.58
C GLY A 107 -14.75 0.59 -36.47
N ASP A 108 -15.67 -0.37 -36.40
CA ASP A 108 -15.51 -1.52 -35.51
C ASP A 108 -14.41 -2.45 -36.04
N THR A 109 -13.55 -2.89 -35.13
CA THR A 109 -12.52 -3.91 -35.38
C THR A 109 -12.73 -5.06 -34.40
N LEU A 110 -12.19 -6.24 -34.69
CA LEU A 110 -12.24 -7.33 -33.70
C LEU A 110 -11.57 -6.94 -32.39
N SER A 111 -10.52 -6.12 -32.44
CA SER A 111 -9.82 -5.61 -31.26
C SER A 111 -10.70 -4.68 -30.42
N SER A 112 -11.45 -3.76 -31.06
CA SER A 112 -12.35 -2.85 -30.33
C SER A 112 -13.56 -3.58 -29.75
N LEU A 113 -14.11 -4.56 -30.48
CA LEU A 113 -15.18 -5.43 -30.00
C LEU A 113 -14.68 -6.33 -28.85
N ALA A 114 -13.51 -6.94 -28.99
CA ALA A 114 -12.88 -7.75 -27.94
C ALA A 114 -12.72 -6.96 -26.64
N ALA A 115 -12.18 -5.74 -26.72
CA ALA A 115 -12.03 -4.85 -25.58
C ALA A 115 -13.38 -4.46 -24.95
N LYS A 116 -14.38 -4.14 -25.79
CA LYS A 116 -15.72 -3.75 -25.34
C LYS A 116 -16.43 -4.85 -24.54
N TYR A 117 -16.31 -6.09 -25.00
CA TYR A 117 -16.97 -7.25 -24.39
C TYR A 117 -16.07 -8.03 -23.42
N GLN A 118 -14.86 -7.53 -23.15
CA GLN A 118 -13.86 -8.17 -22.27
C GLN A 118 -13.54 -9.63 -22.66
N VAL A 119 -13.51 -9.90 -23.96
CA VAL A 119 -13.16 -11.20 -24.56
C VAL A 119 -11.88 -11.07 -25.36
N THR A 120 -11.24 -12.18 -25.71
CA THR A 120 -10.05 -12.13 -26.57
C THR A 120 -10.44 -12.10 -28.05
N VAL A 121 -9.59 -11.50 -28.88
CA VAL A 121 -9.77 -11.56 -30.36
C VAL A 121 -9.78 -13.02 -30.84
N ALA A 122 -8.97 -13.88 -30.23
CA ALA A 122 -8.92 -15.31 -30.53
C ALA A 122 -10.26 -16.01 -30.24
N ASP A 123 -10.92 -15.65 -29.13
CA ASP A 123 -12.25 -16.17 -28.81
C ASP A 123 -13.30 -15.71 -29.81
N LEU A 124 -13.31 -14.42 -30.18
CA LEU A 124 -14.21 -13.90 -31.21
C LEU A 124 -14.00 -14.59 -32.56
N MET A 125 -12.74 -14.81 -32.95
CA MET A 125 -12.40 -15.53 -34.18
C MET A 125 -12.90 -16.98 -34.13
N ARG A 126 -12.70 -17.67 -33.01
CA ARG A 126 -13.14 -19.05 -32.80
C ARG A 126 -14.65 -19.19 -32.86
N TRP A 127 -15.40 -18.29 -32.20
CA TRP A 127 -16.87 -18.35 -32.17
C TRP A 127 -17.49 -18.04 -33.54
N ASN A 128 -16.84 -17.20 -34.35
CA ASN A 128 -17.37 -16.74 -35.63
C ASN A 128 -16.70 -17.38 -36.86
N GLY A 129 -15.76 -18.31 -36.66
CA GLY A 129 -15.03 -18.98 -37.75
C GLY A 129 -14.16 -18.03 -38.59
N ILE A 130 -13.65 -16.95 -38.01
CA ILE A 130 -12.87 -15.93 -38.74
C ILE A 130 -11.40 -16.33 -38.72
N THR A 131 -10.81 -16.49 -39.90
CA THR A 131 -9.39 -16.83 -40.06
C THR A 131 -8.49 -15.60 -40.09
N ASN A 132 -8.98 -14.50 -40.67
CA ASN A 132 -8.22 -13.26 -40.77
C ASN A 132 -8.95 -12.13 -40.01
N PRO A 133 -8.37 -11.61 -38.91
CA PRO A 133 -9.00 -10.60 -38.08
C PRO A 133 -9.18 -9.25 -38.79
N ASN A 134 -8.45 -9.00 -39.87
CA ASN A 134 -8.54 -7.78 -40.67
C ASN A 134 -9.61 -7.87 -41.78
N LEU A 135 -10.22 -9.04 -41.99
CA LEU A 135 -11.25 -9.28 -43.02
C LEU A 135 -12.67 -9.30 -42.45
N VAL A 136 -12.94 -8.48 -41.43
CA VAL A 136 -14.29 -8.32 -40.90
C VAL A 136 -15.04 -7.25 -41.70
N ARG A 137 -16.22 -7.60 -42.20
CA ARG A 137 -17.01 -6.72 -43.05
C ARG A 137 -18.04 -5.95 -42.24
N ILE A 138 -18.22 -4.69 -42.57
CA ILE A 138 -19.30 -3.86 -42.03
C ILE A 138 -20.65 -4.54 -42.36
N GLY A 139 -21.54 -4.61 -41.37
CA GLY A 139 -22.83 -5.30 -41.46
C GLY A 139 -22.78 -6.80 -41.09
N GLN A 140 -21.60 -7.35 -40.82
CA GLN A 140 -21.47 -8.74 -40.38
C GLN A 140 -21.99 -8.92 -38.95
N LYS A 141 -22.79 -9.96 -38.71
CA LYS A 141 -23.21 -10.36 -37.35
C LYS A 141 -22.12 -11.20 -36.72
N LEU A 142 -21.61 -10.75 -35.58
CA LEU A 142 -20.58 -11.45 -34.81
C LEU A 142 -21.11 -11.83 -33.43
N GLN A 143 -20.90 -13.08 -33.03
CA GLN A 143 -21.05 -13.54 -31.66
C GLN A 143 -19.94 -12.92 -30.81
N VAL A 144 -20.32 -12.19 -29.77
CA VAL A 144 -19.39 -11.41 -28.94
C VAL A 144 -19.27 -11.91 -27.50
N THR A 145 -20.08 -12.89 -27.10
CA THR A 145 -20.07 -13.48 -25.77
C THR A 145 -19.97 -15.00 -25.83
N ALA A 146 -19.31 -15.58 -24.82
CA ALA A 146 -19.26 -17.02 -24.63
C ALA A 146 -20.65 -17.50 -24.22
N CYS A 147 -21.33 -18.21 -25.12
CA CYS A 147 -22.55 -18.92 -24.75
C CYS A 147 -22.33 -20.42 -24.82
N HIS A 148 -22.83 -21.10 -23.79
CA HIS A 148 -22.75 -22.55 -23.67
C HIS A 148 -23.91 -23.14 -24.50
N LYS A 149 -23.62 -23.61 -25.72
CA LYS A 149 -24.60 -24.42 -26.46
C LYS A 149 -24.73 -25.76 -25.74
N LYS A 150 -25.83 -25.95 -24.99
CA LYS A 150 -26.26 -27.29 -24.57
C LYS A 150 -26.64 -28.05 -25.84
N GLY A 151 -25.78 -29.00 -26.22
CA GLY A 151 -26.09 -30.02 -27.22
C GLY A 151 -27.05 -31.05 -26.66
#